data_AF-M2Y5R7-F1
#
_entry.id   AF-M2Y5R7-F1
#
_cell.length_a   1.000
_cell.length_b   1.000
_cell.length_c   1.000
_cell.angle_alpha   90.00
_cell.angle_beta   90.00
_cell.angle_gamma   90.00
#
_symmetry.space_group_name_H-M   'P 1'
#
loop_
_entity.id
_entity.type
_entity.pdbx_description
1 polymer ?
#
loop_
_entity_poly.entity_id
_entity_poly.type
_entity_poly.pdbx_seq_one_letter_code
_entity_poly.pdbx_strand_id
1 'polypeptide(L)'
;MVFGFVSFLPSKVAFGCHTVISTLKGLRITFLVPTQLSRKNTSSLRNFSTTIRKQHICLDASQEMANMKNFKIALCQILSSDNKDANILKALEAVDEAAKRGAELVVLPECFNSPYDNSAFLLSMLKKFLSPEQAARKNHVYLVGGSIPERDGSKLYNCSPVFSPKGELLAKHRKIHLFDVDVPGGIRFFESETLSPGNCITVVRTELGNIGVAICYDIRFPELSMAMAREGACILCLPAAFNMTTGPAHWELLMRSRALDNQMYVAACGPARNESASYQAWGHSMIASPWGDIVISTEFQEDLLISEVKKELVQKTRVSIPLSKQRRSDLYELQYSLKSM
;
A
#
# COMPACT_ATOMS: atom_id res chain seq x y z
N MET A 1 41.64 -4.99 -49.63
CA MET A 1 40.94 -6.23 -50.00
C MET A 1 39.82 -6.43 -49.01
N VAL A 2 38.63 -5.90 -49.29
CA VAL A 2 37.42 -6.12 -48.50
C VAL A 2 36.32 -6.43 -49.50
N PHE A 3 35.77 -7.63 -49.40
CA PHE A 3 34.69 -8.13 -50.24
C PHE A 3 33.41 -7.35 -49.99
N GLY A 4 32.77 -6.91 -51.08
CA GLY A 4 31.41 -6.37 -51.06
C GLY A 4 30.37 -7.49 -51.06
N PHE A 5 29.23 -7.19 -50.45
CA PHE A 5 27.96 -7.79 -50.83
C PHE A 5 26.96 -6.67 -51.08
N VAL A 6 26.50 -6.61 -52.32
CA VAL A 6 25.39 -5.79 -52.81
C VAL A 6 24.09 -6.50 -52.45
N SER A 7 23.12 -5.78 -51.90
CA SER A 7 21.71 -6.15 -52.06
C SER A 7 20.89 -4.90 -52.38
N PHE A 8 20.03 -5.06 -53.37
CA PHE A 8 19.28 -4.03 -54.10
C PHE A 8 18.20 -3.35 -53.23
N LEU A 9 18.13 -2.03 -53.31
CA LEU A 9 16.95 -1.21 -52.97
C LEU A 9 16.00 -1.12 -54.17
N PRO A 10 14.67 -1.11 -53.97
CA PRO A 10 13.78 -0.37 -54.84
C PRO A 10 13.41 1.00 -54.23
N SER A 11 13.75 2.04 -54.98
CA SER A 11 13.02 3.32 -55.16
C SER A 11 12.31 4.01 -53.97
N LYS A 12 12.90 5.15 -53.58
CA LYS A 12 12.30 6.44 -53.13
C LYS A 12 10.83 6.42 -52.67
N VAL A 13 10.63 6.63 -51.36
CA VAL A 13 9.52 7.44 -50.81
C VAL A 13 10.13 8.45 -49.83
N ALA A 14 10.09 9.74 -50.18
CA ALA A 14 10.48 10.81 -49.28
C ALA A 14 9.35 11.02 -48.26
N PHE A 15 9.56 10.56 -47.01
CA PHE A 15 8.63 10.84 -45.91
C PHE A 15 9.04 12.13 -45.20
N GLY A 16 8.22 13.17 -45.29
CA GLY A 16 8.39 14.39 -44.50
C GLY A 16 8.10 14.12 -43.02
N CYS A 17 9.04 14.46 -42.13
CA CYS A 17 8.82 14.52 -40.68
C CYS A 17 8.50 15.97 -40.27
N HIS A 18 7.58 16.16 -39.33
CA HIS A 18 7.44 17.42 -38.62
C HIS A 18 7.86 17.26 -37.16
N THR A 19 8.55 18.28 -36.66
CA THR A 19 9.07 18.34 -35.30
C THR A 19 7.98 18.84 -34.37
N VAL A 20 7.58 18.01 -33.39
CA VAL A 20 6.67 18.44 -32.31
C VAL A 20 7.52 18.71 -31.08
N ILE A 21 7.46 19.95 -30.59
CA ILE A 21 8.12 20.38 -29.36
C ILE A 21 7.03 20.52 -28.29
N SER A 22 7.11 19.72 -27.22
CA SER A 22 6.26 19.90 -26.04
C SER A 22 7.13 20.24 -24.83
N THR A 23 6.70 21.21 -24.05
CA THR A 23 7.31 21.60 -22.77
C THR A 23 6.39 21.21 -21.62
N LEU A 24 6.87 20.36 -20.72
CA LEU A 24 6.23 20.04 -19.44
C LEU A 24 7.30 20.07 -18.36
N LYS A 25 7.13 20.95 -17.36
CA LYS A 25 8.09 21.21 -16.27
C LYS A 25 9.51 21.60 -16.74
N GLY A 26 9.63 22.44 -17.76
CA GLY A 26 10.90 23.09 -18.13
C GLY A 26 11.91 22.25 -18.92
N LEU A 27 11.65 20.96 -19.17
CA LEU A 27 12.46 20.15 -20.09
C LEU A 27 11.89 20.21 -21.52
N ARG A 28 12.72 20.54 -22.51
CA ARG A 28 12.37 20.43 -23.94
C ARG A 28 12.65 19.01 -24.42
N ILE A 29 11.62 18.30 -24.87
CA ILE A 29 11.76 17.01 -25.54
C ILE A 29 11.27 17.17 -26.98
N THR A 30 12.09 16.74 -27.93
CA THR A 30 11.83 16.85 -29.37
C THR A 30 11.45 15.48 -29.93
N PHE A 31 10.26 15.37 -30.54
CA PHE A 31 9.82 14.14 -31.18
C PHE A 31 9.73 14.32 -32.70
N LEU A 32 10.17 13.30 -33.45
CA LEU A 32 9.96 13.16 -34.89
C LEU A 32 8.68 12.35 -35.12
N VAL A 33 7.67 12.98 -35.73
CA VAL A 33 6.38 12.32 -36.02
C VAL A 33 6.24 12.11 -37.54
N PRO A 34 5.98 10.87 -38.01
CA PRO A 34 5.66 10.60 -39.41
C PRO A 34 4.29 11.19 -39.81
N THR A 35 4.21 11.78 -41.01
CA THR A 35 3.07 12.58 -41.52
C THR A 35 1.77 11.81 -41.81
N GLN A 36 1.68 10.51 -41.56
CA GLN A 36 0.49 9.69 -41.86
C GLN A 36 -0.39 9.47 -40.62
N LEU A 37 -0.96 10.53 -40.05
CA LEU A 37 -2.07 10.44 -39.09
C LEU A 37 -3.07 11.58 -39.34
N SER A 38 -3.69 11.56 -40.53
CA SER A 38 -4.87 12.35 -40.84
C SER A 38 -6.11 11.69 -40.24
N ARG A 39 -6.70 12.36 -39.25
CA ARG A 39 -8.11 12.25 -38.78
C ARG A 39 -8.76 10.87 -38.89
N LYS A 40 -8.45 9.99 -37.93
CA LYS A 40 -9.33 8.95 -37.33
C LYS A 40 -8.45 7.96 -36.56
N ASN A 41 -8.21 8.20 -35.26
CA ASN A 41 -7.92 7.14 -34.27
C ASN A 41 -7.69 7.74 -32.88
N THR A 42 -8.78 7.98 -32.16
CA THR A 42 -8.78 8.29 -30.73
C THR A 42 -8.20 7.15 -29.88
N SER A 43 -8.15 5.93 -30.40
CA SER A 43 -7.48 4.77 -29.80
C SER A 43 -5.94 4.91 -29.76
N SER A 44 -5.32 5.46 -30.81
CA SER A 44 -3.86 5.61 -30.90
C SER A 44 -3.31 6.62 -29.90
N LEU A 45 -4.04 7.71 -29.63
CA LEU A 45 -3.67 8.74 -28.66
C LEU A 45 -3.77 8.23 -27.21
N ARG A 46 -4.77 7.37 -26.91
CA ARG A 46 -4.84 6.69 -25.60
C ARG A 46 -3.67 5.74 -25.41
N ASN A 47 -3.35 4.93 -26.42
CA ASN A 47 -2.21 4.02 -26.35
C ASN A 47 -0.87 4.76 -26.19
N PHE A 48 -0.72 5.92 -26.83
CA PHE A 48 0.47 6.77 -26.68
C PHE A 48 0.57 7.37 -25.26
N SER A 49 -0.52 7.90 -24.72
CA SER A 49 -0.58 8.43 -23.35
C SER A 49 -0.28 7.36 -22.30
N THR A 50 -0.83 6.16 -22.46
CA THR A 50 -0.57 5.01 -21.56
C THR A 50 0.88 4.54 -21.65
N THR A 51 1.49 4.54 -22.85
CA THR A 51 2.89 4.12 -23.06
C THR A 51 3.88 5.10 -22.43
N ILE A 52 3.65 6.41 -22.59
CA ILE A 52 4.45 7.47 -21.94
C ILE A 52 4.31 7.36 -20.42
N ARG A 53 3.09 7.15 -19.89
CA ARG A 53 2.86 6.96 -18.46
C ARG A 53 3.60 5.73 -17.92
N LYS A 54 3.59 4.60 -18.65
CA LYS A 54 4.33 3.37 -18.30
C LYS A 54 5.84 3.58 -18.26
N GLN A 55 6.42 4.27 -19.25
CA GLN A 55 7.86 4.54 -19.30
C GLN A 55 8.29 5.49 -18.16
N HIS A 56 7.50 6.52 -17.85
CA HIS A 56 7.76 7.39 -16.70
C HIS A 56 7.67 6.65 -15.37
N ILE A 57 6.63 5.83 -15.14
CA ILE A 57 6.48 5.03 -13.91
C ILE A 57 7.66 4.07 -13.73
N CYS A 58 8.10 3.39 -14.79
CA CYS A 58 9.25 2.48 -14.69
C CYS A 58 10.58 3.19 -14.38
N LEU A 59 10.82 4.37 -14.97
CA LEU A 59 12.01 5.18 -14.68
C LEU A 59 11.97 5.74 -13.25
N ASP A 60 10.83 6.30 -12.83
CA ASP A 60 10.64 6.83 -11.47
C ASP A 60 10.76 5.75 -10.41
N ALA A 61 10.18 4.56 -10.60
CA ALA A 61 10.30 3.45 -9.65
C ALA A 61 11.74 2.94 -9.50
N SER A 62 12.55 2.99 -10.56
CA SER A 62 13.97 2.62 -10.50
C SER A 62 14.82 3.65 -9.75
N GLN A 63 14.51 4.94 -9.91
CA GLN A 63 15.15 6.04 -9.20
C GLN A 63 14.73 6.10 -7.72
N GLU A 64 13.44 5.88 -7.42
CA GLU A 64 12.89 5.84 -6.06
C GLU A 64 13.47 4.66 -5.26
N MET A 65 13.62 3.50 -5.90
CA MET A 65 14.25 2.33 -5.26
C MET A 65 15.75 2.54 -5.04
N ALA A 66 16.43 3.39 -5.84
CA ALA A 66 17.81 3.78 -5.60
C ALA A 66 17.97 4.69 -4.37
N ASN A 67 16.94 5.45 -3.99
CA ASN A 67 16.95 6.39 -2.87
C ASN A 67 16.45 5.81 -1.53
N MET A 68 15.81 4.63 -1.55
CA MET A 68 15.43 3.93 -0.31
C MET A 68 16.67 3.65 0.57
N LYS A 69 16.51 3.78 1.89
CA LYS A 69 17.50 3.34 2.90
C LYS A 69 16.97 2.10 3.64
N ASN A 70 17.86 1.36 4.30
CA ASN A 70 17.43 0.39 5.32
C ASN A 70 16.88 1.16 6.52
N PHE A 71 15.80 0.65 7.11
CA PHE A 71 15.14 1.30 8.23
C PHE A 71 14.51 0.28 9.16
N LYS A 72 14.23 0.68 10.39
CA LYS A 72 13.49 -0.15 11.34
C LYS A 72 12.00 0.17 11.28
N ILE A 73 11.19 -0.88 11.22
CA ILE A 73 9.73 -0.81 11.34
C ILE A 73 9.29 -1.41 12.67
N ALA A 74 8.24 -0.85 13.26
CA ALA A 74 7.53 -1.42 14.41
C ALA A 74 6.05 -1.69 14.11
N LEU A 75 5.56 -2.85 14.58
CA LEU A 75 4.14 -3.21 14.59
C LEU A 75 3.66 -3.26 16.03
N CYS A 76 2.71 -2.41 16.38
CA CYS A 76 2.20 -2.25 17.73
C CYS A 76 0.96 -3.13 17.93
N GLN A 77 1.16 -4.39 18.33
CA GLN A 77 0.04 -5.28 18.66
C GLN A 77 -0.50 -4.94 20.05
N ILE A 78 -1.44 -4.00 20.10
CA ILE A 78 -2.03 -3.50 21.35
C ILE A 78 -3.38 -4.15 21.62
N LEU A 79 -3.71 -4.31 22.91
CA LEU A 79 -5.02 -4.79 23.34
C LEU A 79 -6.01 -3.62 23.36
N SER A 80 -7.06 -3.71 22.54
CA SER A 80 -8.16 -2.77 22.52
C SER A 80 -9.30 -3.20 23.43
N SER A 81 -9.90 -2.21 24.09
CA SER A 81 -11.09 -2.32 24.95
C SER A 81 -12.24 -1.48 24.40
N ASP A 82 -13.35 -1.39 25.13
CA ASP A 82 -14.45 -0.45 24.86
C ASP A 82 -14.12 1.00 25.27
N ASN A 83 -13.06 1.21 26.04
CA ASN A 83 -12.61 2.53 26.46
C ASN A 83 -11.67 3.15 25.42
N LYS A 84 -12.24 4.02 24.57
CA LYS A 84 -11.51 4.77 23.54
C LYS A 84 -10.31 5.55 24.06
N ASP A 85 -10.42 6.21 25.20
CA ASP A 85 -9.34 7.07 25.71
C ASP A 85 -8.16 6.22 26.21
N ALA A 86 -8.45 5.08 26.86
CA ALA A 86 -7.44 4.11 27.26
C ALA A 86 -6.74 3.48 26.05
N ASN A 87 -7.49 3.14 25.00
CA ASN A 87 -6.93 2.60 23.76
C ASN A 87 -6.00 3.60 23.06
N ILE A 88 -6.38 4.88 23.02
CA ILE A 88 -5.55 5.96 22.46
C ILE A 88 -4.26 6.08 23.25
N LEU A 89 -4.34 6.19 24.58
CA LEU A 89 -3.16 6.32 25.44
C LEU A 89 -2.18 5.18 25.20
N LYS A 90 -2.67 3.94 25.19
CA LYS A 90 -1.88 2.75 24.94
C LYS A 90 -1.22 2.74 23.55
N ALA A 91 -1.94 3.19 22.53
CA ALA A 91 -1.36 3.35 21.19
C ALA A 91 -0.22 4.37 21.17
N LEU A 92 -0.37 5.50 21.86
CA LEU A 92 0.66 6.54 21.94
C LEU A 92 1.89 6.06 22.70
N GLU A 93 1.70 5.30 23.79
CA GLU A 93 2.78 4.66 24.55
C GLU A 93 3.54 3.64 23.69
N ALA A 94 2.81 2.83 22.90
CA ALA A 94 3.44 1.88 21.98
C ALA A 94 4.25 2.58 20.87
N VAL A 95 3.78 3.71 20.35
CA VAL A 95 4.53 4.52 19.37
C VAL A 95 5.79 5.14 20.00
N ASP A 96 5.69 5.64 21.24
CA ASP A 96 6.84 6.18 21.99
C ASP A 96 7.90 5.10 22.23
N GLU A 97 7.50 3.90 22.64
CA GLU A 97 8.40 2.77 22.85
C GLU A 97 9.02 2.26 21.54
N ALA A 98 8.24 2.21 20.45
CA ALA A 98 8.74 1.89 19.12
C ALA A 98 9.88 2.83 18.69
N ALA A 99 9.68 4.13 18.89
CA ALA A 99 10.67 5.14 18.55
C ALA A 99 11.93 5.06 19.41
N LYS A 100 11.79 4.80 20.73
CA LYS A 100 12.95 4.56 21.62
C LYS A 100 13.80 3.37 21.18
N ARG A 101 13.17 2.35 20.60
CA ARG A 101 13.86 1.17 20.03
C ARG A 101 14.38 1.42 18.59
N GLY A 102 14.24 2.64 18.10
CA GLY A 102 14.80 3.13 16.84
C GLY A 102 13.94 2.89 15.61
N ALA A 103 12.64 2.62 15.76
CA ALA A 103 11.73 2.52 14.62
C ALA A 103 11.60 3.88 13.90
N GLU A 104 11.67 3.87 12.58
CA GLU A 104 11.43 5.04 11.72
C GLU A 104 10.05 4.99 11.06
N LEU A 105 9.46 3.79 10.96
CA LEU A 105 8.09 3.54 10.52
C LEU A 105 7.35 2.75 11.60
N VAL A 106 6.19 3.25 12.03
CA VAL A 106 5.34 2.59 13.04
C VAL A 106 3.97 2.32 12.45
N VAL A 107 3.43 1.13 12.69
CA VAL A 107 2.09 0.71 12.24
C VAL A 107 1.26 0.31 13.47
N LEU A 108 0.10 0.95 13.61
CA LEU A 108 -0.92 0.59 14.60
C LEU A 108 -1.95 -0.39 13.97
N PRO A 109 -2.79 -1.08 14.77
CA PRO A 109 -3.75 -2.04 14.24
C PRO A 109 -5.06 -1.40 13.74
N GLU A 110 -5.88 -2.17 13.03
CA GLU A 110 -7.21 -1.76 12.56
C GLU A 110 -8.14 -1.45 13.74
N CYS A 111 -8.92 -0.38 13.63
CA CYS A 111 -9.94 0.04 14.59
C CYS A 111 -9.46 0.08 16.04
N PHE A 112 -8.17 0.33 16.29
CA PHE A 112 -7.60 0.20 17.63
C PHE A 112 -8.27 1.06 18.70
N ASN A 113 -8.96 2.14 18.30
CA ASN A 113 -9.62 3.09 19.18
C ASN A 113 -11.06 2.73 19.57
N SER A 114 -11.59 1.60 19.10
CA SER A 114 -12.94 1.12 19.42
C SER A 114 -13.05 -0.40 19.29
N PRO A 115 -14.03 -1.04 19.93
CA PRO A 115 -14.42 -2.40 19.58
C PRO A 115 -14.72 -2.51 18.06
N TYR A 116 -14.40 -3.65 17.46
CA TYR A 116 -14.70 -3.93 16.06
C TYR A 116 -16.16 -4.37 15.92
N ASP A 117 -17.07 -3.40 15.99
CA ASP A 117 -18.51 -3.59 15.98
C ASP A 117 -19.23 -2.39 15.33
N ASN A 118 -20.28 -2.66 14.55
CA ASN A 118 -21.04 -1.63 13.82
C ASN A 118 -21.60 -0.54 14.74
N SER A 119 -22.12 -0.90 15.93
CA SER A 119 -22.64 0.07 16.89
C SER A 119 -21.52 0.90 17.53
N ALA A 120 -20.36 0.28 17.80
CA ALA A 120 -19.21 0.92 18.39
C ALA A 120 -18.55 1.93 17.45
N PHE A 121 -18.58 1.70 16.13
CA PHE A 121 -18.06 2.64 15.14
C PHE A 121 -18.75 4.00 15.21
N LEU A 122 -20.06 4.03 15.45
CA LEU A 122 -20.83 5.27 15.61
C LEU A 122 -20.51 6.01 16.90
N LEU A 123 -20.36 5.28 18.01
CA LEU A 123 -20.13 5.85 19.33
C LEU A 123 -18.72 6.41 19.49
N SER A 124 -17.72 5.70 18.96
CA SER A 124 -16.32 6.13 19.05
C SER A 124 -16.10 7.50 18.43
N MET A 125 -16.90 7.86 17.42
CA MET A 125 -16.85 9.12 16.69
C MET A 125 -17.20 10.36 17.52
N LEU A 126 -17.93 10.19 18.63
CA LEU A 126 -18.36 11.31 19.47
C LEU A 126 -17.19 11.94 20.25
N LYS A 127 -16.06 11.22 20.36
CA LYS A 127 -14.84 11.71 20.99
C LYS A 127 -13.77 11.98 19.93
N LYS A 128 -13.12 13.14 19.98
CA LYS A 128 -12.02 13.47 19.06
C LYS A 128 -10.85 12.51 19.27
N PHE A 129 -10.27 12.08 18.17
CA PHE A 129 -9.04 11.30 18.15
C PHE A 129 -7.86 12.23 18.41
N LEU A 130 -7.49 12.43 19.67
CA LEU A 130 -6.38 13.30 20.02
C LEU A 130 -5.06 12.60 19.67
N SER A 131 -4.18 13.33 18.96
CA SER A 131 -2.71 13.23 18.99
C SER A 131 -1.89 12.24 18.13
N PRO A 132 -2.36 11.49 17.11
CA PRO A 132 -1.44 10.69 16.27
C PRO A 132 -0.46 11.56 15.47
N GLU A 133 -0.88 12.73 14.98
CA GLU A 133 0.00 13.71 14.34
C GLU A 133 1.10 14.21 15.31
N GLN A 134 0.73 14.39 16.58
CA GLN A 134 1.64 14.87 17.62
C GLN A 134 2.59 13.76 18.05
N ALA A 135 2.13 12.51 18.10
CA ALA A 135 2.96 11.35 18.37
C ALA A 135 3.99 11.14 17.26
N ALA A 136 3.58 11.21 15.99
CA ALA A 136 4.50 11.13 14.85
C ALA A 136 5.56 12.22 14.91
N ARG A 137 5.15 13.48 15.18
CA ARG A 137 6.06 14.62 15.32
C ARG A 137 7.01 14.51 16.51
N LYS A 138 6.49 14.15 17.69
CA LYS A 138 7.26 14.03 18.94
C LYS A 138 8.34 12.97 18.81
N ASN A 139 8.00 11.85 18.16
CA ASN A 139 8.87 10.69 18.05
C ASN A 139 9.71 10.66 16.76
N HIS A 140 9.52 11.63 15.86
CA HIS A 140 10.19 11.71 14.56
C HIS A 140 10.04 10.44 13.70
N VAL A 141 8.82 9.87 13.67
CA VAL A 141 8.52 8.64 12.91
C VAL A 141 7.49 8.89 11.82
N TYR A 142 7.56 8.11 10.74
CA TYR A 142 6.40 7.89 9.89
C TYR A 142 5.41 7.01 10.65
N LEU A 143 4.14 7.44 10.73
CA LEU A 143 3.11 6.71 11.45
C LEU A 143 1.99 6.31 10.50
N VAL A 144 1.84 5.01 10.24
CA VAL A 144 0.60 4.42 9.73
C VAL A 144 -0.31 4.26 10.94
N GLY A 145 -1.24 5.20 11.10
CA GLY A 145 -2.05 5.40 12.29
C GLY A 145 -3.16 4.37 12.46
N GLY A 146 -2.88 3.10 12.16
CA GLY A 146 -3.82 1.99 12.27
C GLY A 146 -5.03 2.26 11.41
N SER A 147 -6.21 1.96 11.92
CA SER A 147 -7.40 2.61 11.39
C SER A 147 -8.36 3.01 12.49
N ILE A 148 -9.23 3.96 12.16
CA ILE A 148 -10.29 4.46 13.01
C ILE A 148 -11.54 4.71 12.17
N PRO A 149 -12.74 4.61 12.75
CA PRO A 149 -13.93 5.17 12.14
C PRO A 149 -13.73 6.67 11.85
N GLU A 150 -14.10 7.10 10.64
CA GLU A 150 -14.01 8.48 10.16
C GLU A 150 -15.37 8.90 9.58
N ARG A 151 -15.81 10.13 9.86
CA ARG A 151 -17.02 10.73 9.26
C ARG A 151 -16.58 11.81 8.30
N ASP A 152 -17.14 11.76 7.11
CA ASP A 152 -16.97 12.77 6.08
C ASP A 152 -18.32 12.98 5.39
N GLY A 153 -18.93 14.13 5.70
CA GLY A 153 -20.33 14.41 5.39
C GLY A 153 -21.28 13.40 6.06
N SER A 154 -22.14 12.79 5.24
CA SER A 154 -23.10 11.78 5.67
C SER A 154 -22.51 10.37 5.75
N LYS A 155 -21.29 10.16 5.25
CA LYS A 155 -20.68 8.83 5.14
C LYS A 155 -19.71 8.56 6.28
N LEU A 156 -19.60 7.28 6.62
CA LEU A 156 -18.63 6.75 7.58
C LEU A 156 -17.63 5.88 6.85
N TYR A 157 -16.38 5.83 7.30
CA TYR A 157 -15.33 5.05 6.68
C TYR A 157 -14.46 4.40 7.75
N ASN A 158 -13.87 3.25 7.42
CA ASN A 158 -12.72 2.71 8.14
C ASN A 158 -11.46 3.36 7.53
N CYS A 159 -10.81 4.25 8.26
CA CYS A 159 -9.76 5.12 7.73
C CYS A 159 -8.42 4.95 8.44
N SER A 160 -7.37 4.73 7.67
CA SER A 160 -5.97 4.71 8.09
C SER A 160 -5.25 6.01 7.66
N PRO A 161 -5.03 6.96 8.58
CA PRO A 161 -4.22 8.13 8.30
C PRO A 161 -2.73 7.80 8.34
N VAL A 162 -1.93 8.42 7.47
CA VAL A 162 -0.47 8.33 7.48
C VAL A 162 0.14 9.69 7.77
N PHE A 163 1.03 9.75 8.75
CA PHE A 163 1.71 10.98 9.17
C PHE A 163 3.21 10.94 8.89
N SER A 164 3.78 12.09 8.55
CA SER A 164 5.23 12.29 8.43
C SER A 164 5.89 12.44 9.81
N PRO A 165 7.23 12.33 9.90
CA PRO A 165 8.01 12.67 11.10
C PRO A 165 7.85 14.12 11.60
N LYS A 166 7.22 15.00 10.80
CA LYS A 166 6.89 16.38 11.17
C LYS A 166 5.45 16.51 11.71
N GLY A 167 4.67 15.42 11.70
CA GLY A 167 3.25 15.40 12.03
C GLY A 167 2.34 15.83 10.88
N GLU A 168 2.85 15.96 9.65
CA GLU A 168 2.04 16.32 8.50
C GLU A 168 1.22 15.09 8.05
N LEU A 169 -0.07 15.27 7.77
CA LEU A 169 -0.90 14.22 7.19
C LEU A 169 -0.49 14.00 5.72
N LEU A 170 0.12 12.86 5.43
CA LEU A 170 0.59 12.50 4.09
C LEU A 170 -0.51 11.87 3.24
N ALA A 171 -1.38 11.07 3.86
CA ALA A 171 -2.48 10.40 3.18
C ALA A 171 -3.56 9.93 4.17
N LYS A 172 -4.76 9.66 3.64
CA LYS A 172 -5.80 8.88 4.31
C LYS A 172 -6.23 7.74 3.41
N HIS A 173 -5.98 6.51 3.85
CA HIS A 173 -6.50 5.32 3.18
C HIS A 173 -7.84 4.94 3.81
N ARG A 174 -8.92 5.08 3.06
CA ARG A 174 -10.23 4.54 3.45
C ARG A 174 -10.34 3.13 2.88
N LYS A 175 -10.67 2.15 3.71
CA LYS A 175 -10.80 0.73 3.36
C LYS A 175 -11.65 0.58 2.10
N ILE A 176 -11.09 0.00 1.05
CA ILE A 176 -11.75 -0.05 -0.27
C ILE A 176 -12.74 -1.22 -0.29
N HIS A 177 -12.34 -2.37 0.27
CA HIS A 177 -13.14 -3.58 0.31
C HIS A 177 -13.68 -3.78 1.73
N LEU A 178 -14.98 -3.53 1.90
CA LEU A 178 -15.66 -3.72 3.18
C LEU A 178 -15.81 -5.21 3.52
N PHE A 179 -15.72 -5.53 4.81
CA PHE A 179 -15.85 -6.89 5.30
C PHE A 179 -17.32 -7.31 5.41
N ASP A 180 -17.89 -7.73 4.27
CA ASP A 180 -19.21 -8.32 4.17
C ASP A 180 -19.08 -9.84 3.98
N VAL A 181 -19.24 -10.59 5.07
CA VAL A 181 -19.12 -12.04 5.07
C VAL A 181 -20.25 -12.72 5.83
N ASP A 182 -20.67 -13.86 5.29
CA ASP A 182 -21.61 -14.77 5.92
C ASP A 182 -21.06 -16.19 5.73
N VAL A 183 -20.28 -16.65 6.72
CA VAL A 183 -19.70 -18.00 6.72
C VAL A 183 -20.61 -18.90 7.55
N PRO A 184 -21.31 -19.88 6.95
CA PRO A 184 -22.18 -20.79 7.70
C PRO A 184 -21.43 -21.48 8.84
N GLY A 185 -21.95 -21.37 10.07
CA GLY A 185 -21.30 -21.91 11.27
C GLY A 185 -20.03 -21.17 11.72
N GLY A 186 -19.67 -20.08 11.05
CA GLY A 186 -18.55 -19.21 11.39
C GLY A 186 -19.01 -17.80 11.74
N ILE A 187 -18.41 -16.80 11.09
CA ILE A 187 -18.71 -15.40 11.32
C ILE A 187 -19.74 -14.86 10.31
N ARG A 188 -20.68 -14.07 10.81
CA ARG A 188 -21.57 -13.22 10.01
C ARG A 188 -21.34 -11.77 10.41
N PHE A 189 -20.83 -10.96 9.48
CA PHE A 189 -20.51 -9.55 9.72
C PHE A 189 -20.63 -8.78 8.40
N PHE A 190 -21.34 -7.65 8.43
CA PHE A 190 -21.53 -6.78 7.28
C PHE A 190 -21.10 -5.35 7.65
N GLU A 191 -19.84 -5.02 7.35
CA GLU A 191 -19.28 -3.69 7.60
C GLU A 191 -20.03 -2.61 6.79
N SER A 192 -20.59 -2.98 5.64
CA SER A 192 -21.37 -2.10 4.75
C SER A 192 -22.70 -1.60 5.31
N GLU A 193 -23.23 -2.22 6.37
CA GLU A 193 -24.43 -1.72 7.05
C GLU A 193 -24.19 -0.36 7.73
N THR A 194 -22.93 -0.04 8.05
CA THR A 194 -22.55 1.20 8.75
C THR A 194 -21.52 2.02 7.98
N LEU A 195 -20.54 1.37 7.36
CA LEU A 195 -19.40 2.03 6.69
C LEU A 195 -19.60 2.10 5.17
N SER A 196 -18.96 3.08 4.57
CA SER A 196 -18.86 3.29 3.13
C SER A 196 -17.46 2.89 2.64
N PRO A 197 -17.34 2.34 1.43
CA PRO A 197 -16.05 1.98 0.86
C PRO A 197 -15.24 3.24 0.49
N GLY A 198 -13.93 3.16 0.66
CA GLY A 198 -12.99 4.10 0.09
C GLY A 198 -12.91 4.02 -1.43
N ASN A 199 -12.20 4.97 -2.04
CA ASN A 199 -12.20 5.12 -3.49
C ASN A 199 -10.83 5.53 -4.07
N CYS A 200 -9.75 5.26 -3.33
CA CYS A 200 -8.37 5.64 -3.66
C CYS A 200 -7.40 4.51 -3.32
N ILE A 201 -6.50 4.20 -4.24
CA ILE A 201 -5.30 3.38 -3.98
C ILE A 201 -4.27 4.29 -3.30
N THR A 202 -3.77 3.90 -2.14
CA THR A 202 -2.88 4.76 -1.32
C THR A 202 -1.45 4.26 -1.37
N VAL A 203 -0.57 5.06 -1.99
CA VAL A 203 0.88 4.87 -1.97
C VAL A 203 1.54 6.19 -1.56
N VAL A 204 2.23 6.18 -0.44
CA VAL A 204 2.92 7.35 0.13
C VAL A 204 4.39 7.29 -0.25
N ARG A 205 4.89 8.34 -0.91
CA ARG A 205 6.32 8.48 -1.22
C ARG A 205 7.05 9.05 -0.02
N THR A 206 8.09 8.36 0.44
CA THR A 206 8.89 8.78 1.61
C THR A 206 10.38 8.56 1.36
N GLU A 207 11.23 9.08 2.24
CA GLU A 207 12.66 8.75 2.24
C GLU A 207 12.95 7.28 2.59
N LEU A 208 12.00 6.58 3.20
CA LEU A 208 12.08 5.14 3.48
C LEU A 208 11.71 4.28 2.25
N GLY A 209 11.33 4.92 1.14
CA GLY A 209 10.73 4.28 -0.03
C GLY A 209 9.22 4.48 -0.12
N ASN A 210 8.60 3.90 -1.14
CA ASN A 210 7.15 4.00 -1.34
C ASN A 210 6.43 2.99 -0.45
N ILE A 211 5.48 3.49 0.34
CA ILE A 211 4.69 2.72 1.30
C ILE A 211 3.26 2.58 0.76
N GLY A 212 2.84 1.36 0.44
CA GLY A 212 1.44 1.05 0.19
C GLY A 212 0.68 0.91 1.51
N VAL A 213 -0.57 1.37 1.56
CA VAL A 213 -1.45 1.23 2.72
C VAL A 213 -2.76 0.60 2.30
N ALA A 214 -3.15 -0.48 2.98
CA ALA A 214 -4.40 -1.20 2.81
C ALA A 214 -4.97 -1.52 4.19
N ILE A 215 -6.26 -1.85 4.31
CA ILE A 215 -6.86 -2.25 5.59
C ILE A 215 -7.48 -3.64 5.48
N CYS A 216 -7.00 -4.56 6.31
CA CYS A 216 -7.62 -5.86 6.57
C CYS A 216 -8.10 -6.62 5.32
N TYR A 217 -9.40 -6.59 5.05
CA TYR A 217 -10.05 -7.32 3.97
C TYR A 217 -9.51 -6.96 2.57
N ASP A 218 -8.95 -5.75 2.42
CA ASP A 218 -8.24 -5.33 1.22
C ASP A 218 -7.14 -6.32 0.78
N ILE A 219 -6.50 -7.02 1.73
CA ILE A 219 -5.44 -7.98 1.42
C ILE A 219 -5.94 -9.18 0.58
N ARG A 220 -7.24 -9.47 0.62
CA ARG A 220 -7.83 -10.57 -0.16
C ARG A 220 -7.88 -10.29 -1.65
N PHE A 221 -7.74 -9.03 -2.06
CA PHE A 221 -7.82 -8.58 -3.45
C PHE A 221 -6.40 -8.34 -4.00
N PRO A 222 -5.81 -9.33 -4.70
CA PRO A 222 -4.43 -9.23 -5.17
C PRO A 222 -4.18 -8.02 -6.07
N GLU A 223 -5.18 -7.59 -6.84
CA GLU A 223 -5.14 -6.46 -7.75
C GLU A 223 -4.71 -5.17 -7.05
N LEU A 224 -5.15 -4.94 -5.81
CA LEU A 224 -4.79 -3.75 -5.06
C LEU A 224 -3.29 -3.73 -4.73
N SER A 225 -2.77 -4.86 -4.23
CA SER A 225 -1.33 -5.00 -3.94
C SER A 225 -0.47 -4.91 -5.21
N MET A 226 -0.96 -5.46 -6.33
CA MET A 226 -0.31 -5.37 -7.63
C MET A 226 -0.27 -3.94 -8.15
N ALA A 227 -1.35 -3.17 -7.97
CA ALA A 227 -1.40 -1.77 -8.34
C ALA A 227 -0.40 -0.95 -7.50
N MET A 228 -0.36 -1.15 -6.19
CA MET A 228 0.60 -0.47 -5.30
C MET A 228 2.05 -0.79 -5.68
N ALA A 229 2.36 -2.05 -5.96
CA ALA A 229 3.70 -2.47 -6.38
C ALA A 229 4.11 -1.87 -7.73
N ARG A 230 3.16 -1.71 -8.68
CA ARG A 230 3.39 -1.01 -9.96
C ARG A 230 3.65 0.49 -9.78
N GLU A 231 3.11 1.09 -8.73
CA GLU A 231 3.42 2.46 -8.31
C GLU A 231 4.68 2.54 -7.43
N GLY A 232 5.51 1.50 -7.46
CA GLY A 232 6.83 1.48 -6.82
C GLY A 232 6.83 1.10 -5.35
N ALA A 233 5.70 0.69 -4.76
CA ALA A 233 5.67 0.26 -3.36
C ALA A 233 6.72 -0.83 -3.10
N CYS A 234 7.52 -0.60 -2.05
CA CYS A 234 8.56 -1.52 -1.57
C CYS A 234 8.13 -2.24 -0.29
N ILE A 235 7.10 -1.71 0.38
CA ILE A 235 6.42 -2.28 1.53
C ILE A 235 4.92 -1.96 1.45
N LEU A 236 4.10 -2.92 1.87
CA LEU A 236 2.67 -2.75 2.13
C LEU A 236 2.43 -2.83 3.64
N CYS A 237 1.95 -1.73 4.24
CA CYS A 237 1.49 -1.70 5.61
C CYS A 237 -0.01 -2.03 5.66
N LEU A 238 -0.36 -3.02 6.50
CA LEU A 238 -1.72 -3.54 6.62
C LEU A 238 -2.16 -3.52 8.09
N PRO A 239 -2.76 -2.43 8.60
CA PRO A 239 -3.60 -2.50 9.79
C PRO A 239 -4.75 -3.47 9.53
N ALA A 240 -4.93 -4.47 10.40
CA ALA A 240 -5.96 -5.47 10.20
C ALA A 240 -6.45 -6.12 11.49
N ALA A 241 -7.68 -6.63 11.51
CA ALA A 241 -8.21 -7.46 12.58
C ALA A 241 -8.88 -8.70 11.97
N PHE A 242 -8.12 -9.77 11.66
CA PHE A 242 -8.72 -11.07 11.33
C PHE A 242 -9.30 -11.75 12.57
N ASN A 243 -10.32 -12.57 12.38
CA ASN A 243 -10.97 -13.31 13.47
C ASN A 243 -10.41 -14.73 13.63
N MET A 244 -10.87 -15.44 14.65
CA MET A 244 -10.46 -16.81 14.98
C MET A 244 -10.79 -17.88 13.92
N THR A 245 -11.68 -17.60 12.97
CA THR A 245 -11.96 -18.52 11.85
C THR A 245 -11.01 -18.28 10.68
N THR A 246 -10.85 -17.02 10.29
CA THR A 246 -10.09 -16.64 9.08
C THR A 246 -8.61 -16.41 9.34
N GLY A 247 -8.23 -16.09 10.58
CA GLY A 247 -6.85 -15.92 11.02
C GLY A 247 -6.00 -17.16 10.78
N PRO A 248 -6.29 -18.29 11.45
CA PRO A 248 -5.52 -19.53 11.30
C PRO A 248 -5.44 -20.04 9.85
N ALA A 249 -6.52 -19.84 9.08
CA ALA A 249 -6.61 -20.36 7.72
C ALA A 249 -5.91 -19.47 6.68
N HIS A 250 -5.96 -18.14 6.84
CA HIS A 250 -5.65 -17.22 5.74
C HIS A 250 -4.63 -16.13 6.06
N TRP A 251 -4.41 -15.78 7.34
CA TRP A 251 -3.58 -14.63 7.71
C TRP A 251 -2.18 -14.72 7.12
N GLU A 252 -1.43 -15.76 7.51
CA GLU A 252 -0.06 -15.96 7.07
C GLU A 252 0.01 -16.14 5.54
N LEU A 253 -0.87 -16.98 4.99
CA LEU A 253 -0.91 -17.29 3.56
C LEU A 253 -1.08 -16.03 2.72
N LEU A 254 -2.01 -15.15 3.09
CA LEU A 254 -2.28 -13.92 2.35
C LEU A 254 -1.08 -12.97 2.43
N MET A 255 -0.47 -12.79 3.61
CA MET A 255 0.67 -11.85 3.75
C MET A 255 1.87 -12.31 2.92
N ARG A 256 2.19 -13.61 3.00
CA ARG A 256 3.29 -14.21 2.23
C ARG A 256 3.05 -14.15 0.73
N SER A 257 1.83 -14.46 0.29
CA SER A 257 1.47 -14.42 -1.14
C SER A 257 1.60 -12.99 -1.70
N ARG A 258 1.09 -11.98 -0.97
CA ARG A 258 1.15 -10.57 -1.42
C ARG A 258 2.57 -10.03 -1.41
N ALA A 259 3.42 -10.51 -0.50
CA ALA A 259 4.83 -10.16 -0.48
C ALA A 259 5.58 -10.77 -1.66
N LEU A 260 5.37 -12.07 -1.91
CA LEU A 260 6.01 -12.84 -2.98
C LEU A 260 5.60 -12.37 -4.39
N ASP A 261 4.30 -12.30 -4.68
CA ASP A 261 3.76 -11.99 -6.02
C ASP A 261 4.15 -10.58 -6.51
N ASN A 262 4.44 -9.69 -5.56
CA ASN A 262 4.74 -8.29 -5.80
C ASN A 262 6.20 -7.92 -5.48
N GLN A 263 6.98 -8.87 -4.94
CA GLN A 263 8.38 -8.67 -4.57
C GLN A 263 8.56 -7.40 -3.72
N MET A 264 7.79 -7.33 -2.64
CA MET A 264 7.79 -6.23 -1.66
C MET A 264 7.61 -6.80 -0.26
N TYR A 265 7.98 -6.05 0.78
CA TYR A 265 7.62 -6.44 2.14
C TYR A 265 6.12 -6.30 2.37
N VAL A 266 5.54 -7.13 3.23
CA VAL A 266 4.19 -6.94 3.78
C VAL A 266 4.29 -6.92 5.29
N ALA A 267 3.81 -5.85 5.90
CA ALA A 267 3.85 -5.63 7.34
C ALA A 267 2.42 -5.49 7.86
N ALA A 268 1.92 -6.56 8.49
CA ALA A 268 0.53 -6.67 8.92
C ALA A 268 0.42 -6.53 10.45
N CYS A 269 -0.32 -5.53 10.91
CA CYS A 269 -0.48 -5.23 12.33
C CYS A 269 -1.89 -5.60 12.80
N GLY A 270 -1.97 -6.68 13.58
CA GLY A 270 -3.16 -7.14 14.29
C GLY A 270 -3.30 -6.49 15.67
N PRO A 271 -4.51 -6.26 16.20
CA PRO A 271 -4.67 -6.00 17.63
C PRO A 271 -4.45 -7.30 18.42
N ALA A 272 -4.05 -7.17 19.68
CA ALA A 272 -3.97 -8.32 20.58
C ALA A 272 -5.36 -8.90 20.82
N ARG A 273 -5.42 -10.21 21.09
CA ARG A 273 -6.68 -10.92 21.30
C ARG A 273 -7.31 -10.51 22.63
N ASN A 274 -8.51 -9.96 22.55
CA ASN A 274 -9.39 -9.76 23.69
C ASN A 274 -10.44 -10.87 23.72
N GLU A 275 -10.30 -11.85 24.60
CA GLU A 275 -11.22 -13.00 24.69
C GLU A 275 -12.63 -12.60 25.16
N SER A 276 -12.76 -11.45 25.84
CA SER A 276 -14.05 -10.91 26.30
C SER A 276 -14.77 -10.07 25.22
N ALA A 277 -14.12 -9.77 24.09
CA ALA A 277 -14.73 -8.99 23.02
C ALA A 277 -15.64 -9.87 22.15
N SER A 278 -16.72 -9.26 21.61
CA SER A 278 -17.60 -9.92 20.64
C SER A 278 -16.86 -10.32 19.36
N TYR A 279 -15.91 -9.50 18.93
CA TYR A 279 -14.99 -9.79 17.84
C TYR A 279 -13.60 -10.12 18.39
N GLN A 280 -13.28 -11.41 18.47
CA GLN A 280 -11.97 -11.86 18.93
C GLN A 280 -10.95 -11.83 17.79
N ALA A 281 -9.99 -10.93 17.90
CA ALA A 281 -8.91 -10.81 16.94
C ALA A 281 -7.93 -11.99 17.01
N TRP A 282 -7.39 -12.34 15.85
CA TRP A 282 -6.39 -13.40 15.71
C TRP A 282 -5.08 -13.01 16.41
N GLY A 283 -4.63 -11.77 16.26
CA GLY A 283 -3.29 -11.31 16.65
C GLY A 283 -2.26 -11.62 15.55
N HIS A 284 -1.11 -12.14 15.94
CA HIS A 284 -0.04 -12.59 15.04
C HIS A 284 0.44 -11.52 14.05
N SER A 285 0.62 -10.29 14.54
CA SER A 285 1.28 -9.23 13.77
C SER A 285 2.60 -9.74 13.21
N MET A 286 2.84 -9.51 11.91
CA MET A 286 3.94 -10.17 11.21
C MET A 286 4.52 -9.33 10.08
N ILE A 287 5.75 -9.67 9.69
CA ILE A 287 6.40 -9.13 8.51
C ILE A 287 6.79 -10.28 7.58
N ALA A 288 6.30 -10.23 6.34
CA ALA A 288 6.71 -11.12 5.26
C ALA A 288 7.71 -10.42 4.33
N SER A 289 8.74 -11.15 3.90
CA SER A 289 9.80 -10.66 3.03
C SER A 289 9.36 -10.68 1.55
N PRO A 290 10.05 -9.94 0.66
CA PRO A 290 9.84 -10.02 -0.79
C PRO A 290 9.99 -11.43 -1.38
N TRP A 291 10.64 -12.36 -0.66
CA TRP A 291 10.81 -13.75 -1.04
C TRP A 291 9.69 -14.68 -0.52
N GLY A 292 8.71 -14.13 0.20
CA GLY A 292 7.59 -14.87 0.78
C GLY A 292 7.90 -15.55 2.13
N ASP A 293 9.08 -15.30 2.70
CA ASP A 293 9.45 -15.81 4.03
C ASP A 293 8.84 -14.95 5.13
N ILE A 294 8.47 -15.56 6.26
CA ILE A 294 8.12 -14.82 7.47
C ILE A 294 9.42 -14.34 8.11
N VAL A 295 9.62 -13.03 8.18
CA VAL A 295 10.78 -12.42 8.83
C VAL A 295 10.65 -12.52 10.34
N ILE A 296 9.47 -12.19 10.86
CA ILE A 296 9.12 -12.22 12.27
C ILE A 296 7.59 -12.18 12.42
N SER A 297 7.07 -12.79 13.49
CA SER A 297 5.67 -12.76 13.88
C SER A 297 5.54 -12.72 15.40
N THR A 298 4.49 -12.10 15.90
CA THR A 298 4.04 -12.21 17.29
C THR A 298 3.12 -13.42 17.46
N GLU A 299 2.77 -13.70 18.72
CA GLU A 299 1.63 -14.56 19.09
C GLU A 299 0.35 -13.70 19.19
N PHE A 300 -0.60 -14.04 20.07
CA PHE A 300 -1.88 -13.33 20.19
C PHE A 300 -1.94 -12.27 21.30
N GLN A 301 -0.95 -12.24 22.21
CA GLN A 301 -0.88 -11.29 23.33
C GLN A 301 -0.38 -9.91 22.91
N GLU A 302 -0.43 -8.92 23.80
CA GLU A 302 0.19 -7.62 23.54
C GLU A 302 1.69 -7.76 23.29
N ASP A 303 2.18 -7.14 22.22
CA ASP A 303 3.59 -7.20 21.85
C ASP A 303 3.99 -6.02 20.94
N LEU A 304 5.27 -5.70 20.93
CA LEU A 304 5.88 -4.71 20.07
C LEU A 304 6.96 -5.39 19.21
N LEU A 305 6.56 -5.76 18.00
CA LEU A 305 7.45 -6.36 17.01
C LEU A 305 8.27 -5.28 16.33
N ILE A 306 9.60 -5.44 16.33
CA ILE A 306 10.52 -4.55 15.61
C ILE A 306 11.39 -5.38 14.68
N SER A 307 11.55 -4.90 13.44
CA SER A 307 12.38 -5.54 12.44
C SER A 307 13.06 -4.51 11.53
N GLU A 308 14.14 -4.92 10.88
CA GLU A 308 14.82 -4.13 9.87
C GLU A 308 14.28 -4.47 8.48
N VAL A 309 13.84 -3.45 7.75
CA VAL A 309 13.46 -3.54 6.34
C VAL A 309 14.70 -3.28 5.50
N LYS A 310 15.11 -4.28 4.71
CA LYS A 310 16.33 -4.24 3.91
C LYS A 310 16.00 -4.01 2.44
N LYS A 311 16.41 -2.86 1.92
CA LYS A 311 16.31 -2.50 0.51
C LYS A 311 16.99 -3.55 -0.38
N GLU A 312 18.14 -4.04 0.04
CA GLU A 312 18.93 -4.98 -0.76
C GLU A 312 18.15 -6.26 -1.03
N LEU A 313 17.26 -6.68 -0.12
CA LEU A 313 16.43 -7.85 -0.31
C LEU A 313 15.36 -7.64 -1.38
N VAL A 314 14.72 -6.46 -1.40
CA VAL A 314 13.77 -6.07 -2.47
C VAL A 314 14.48 -6.05 -3.82
N GLN A 315 15.63 -5.39 -3.88
CA GLN A 315 16.42 -5.26 -5.11
C GLN A 315 16.90 -6.62 -5.62
N LYS A 316 17.52 -7.43 -4.76
CA LYS A 316 18.00 -8.78 -5.10
C LYS A 316 16.86 -9.64 -5.63
N THR A 317 15.72 -9.65 -4.94
CA THR A 317 14.55 -10.45 -5.35
C THR A 317 14.06 -10.06 -6.74
N ARG A 318 13.87 -8.76 -7.00
CA ARG A 318 13.42 -8.23 -8.30
C ARG A 318 14.42 -8.46 -9.43
N VAL A 319 15.72 -8.50 -9.14
CA VAL A 319 16.76 -8.82 -10.14
C VAL A 319 16.80 -10.32 -10.41
N SER A 320 16.76 -11.15 -9.38
CA SER A 320 16.86 -12.61 -9.50
C SER A 320 15.63 -13.22 -10.19
N ILE A 321 14.43 -12.70 -9.92
CA ILE A 321 13.18 -13.14 -10.55
C ILE A 321 12.48 -11.89 -11.11
N PRO A 322 12.76 -11.45 -12.35
CA PRO A 322 12.31 -10.15 -12.85
C PRO A 322 10.86 -10.17 -13.35
N LEU A 323 9.90 -10.40 -12.44
CA LEU A 323 8.47 -10.53 -12.75
C LEU A 323 7.94 -9.35 -13.56
N SER A 324 8.33 -8.12 -13.23
CA SER A 324 7.90 -6.90 -13.93
C SER A 324 8.26 -6.87 -15.43
N LYS A 325 9.35 -7.54 -15.83
CA LYS A 325 9.80 -7.65 -17.22
C LYS A 325 9.16 -8.82 -17.97
N GLN A 326 8.60 -9.78 -17.24
CA GLN A 326 8.07 -11.04 -17.79
C GLN A 326 6.54 -11.06 -17.90
N ARG A 327 5.84 -10.05 -17.39
CA ARG A 327 4.38 -9.92 -17.52
C ARG A 327 3.98 -9.81 -19.00
N ARG A 328 2.98 -10.58 -19.40
CA ARG A 328 2.45 -10.65 -20.77
C ARG A 328 1.38 -9.58 -20.99
N SER A 329 1.82 -8.32 -21.12
CA SER A 329 0.95 -7.17 -21.36
C SER A 329 0.22 -7.21 -22.70
N ASP A 330 0.65 -8.09 -23.61
CA ASP A 330 -0.05 -8.43 -24.84
C ASP A 330 -1.29 -9.32 -24.60
N LEU A 331 -1.37 -10.03 -23.47
CA LEU A 331 -2.47 -10.92 -23.12
C LEU A 331 -3.38 -10.34 -22.02
N TYR A 332 -2.81 -9.66 -21.04
CA TYR A 332 -3.56 -9.11 -19.91
C TYR A 332 -2.99 -7.77 -19.43
N GLU A 333 -3.87 -6.93 -18.91
CA GLU A 333 -3.50 -5.66 -18.29
C GLU A 333 -4.32 -5.43 -17.02
N LEU A 334 -3.63 -5.08 -15.93
CA LEU A 334 -4.28 -4.54 -14.73
C LEU A 334 -4.45 -3.03 -14.92
N GLN A 335 -5.70 -2.57 -14.95
CA GLN A 335 -6.09 -1.17 -15.10
C GLN A 335 -6.52 -0.60 -13.75
N TYR A 336 -5.98 0.57 -13.40
CA TYR A 336 -6.34 1.30 -12.19
C TYR A 336 -6.08 2.80 -12.35
N SER A 337 -6.68 3.61 -11.48
CA SER A 337 -6.48 5.05 -11.44
C SER A 337 -6.02 5.48 -10.05
N LEU A 338 -4.88 6.17 -9.98
CA LEU A 338 -4.55 6.96 -8.81
C LEU A 338 -5.36 8.26 -8.84
N LYS A 339 -6.07 8.54 -7.75
CA LYS A 339 -6.59 9.88 -7.51
C LYS A 339 -5.50 10.71 -6.85
N SER A 340 -5.44 12.00 -7.19
CA SER A 340 -4.62 12.95 -6.44
C SER A 340 -5.10 12.96 -4.99
N MET A 341 -4.16 12.75 -4.06
CA MET A 341 -4.40 12.82 -2.62
C MET A 341 -4.64 14.25 -2.16
#